data_AF-A0A842HE14-F1
#
_entry.id   AF-A0A842HE14-F1
#
_cell.length_a   1.000
_cell.length_b   1.000
_cell.length_c   1.000
_cell.angle_alpha   90.00
_cell.angle_beta   90.00
_cell.angle_gamma   90.00
#
_symmetry.space_group_name_H-M   'P 1'
#
loop_
_entity.id
_entity.type
_entity.pdbx_description
1 polymer ?
#
loop_
_entity_poly.entity_id
_entity_poly.type
_entity_poly.pdbx_seq_one_letter_code
_entity_poly.pdbx_strand_id
1 'polypeptide(L)'
;MADVIDYSIGFTVPEIEEILAVQKAELKKTQAAYANDGSSVSKRRLDEIHVIIRACQDALVKLAPETYARPRRTAVQSAVIGHLPK
;
A
#
# COMPACT_ATOMS: atom_id res chain seq x y z
N MET A 1 -17.83 6.55 2.82
CA MET A 1 -16.56 6.36 2.08
C MET A 1 -15.68 7.51 2.50
N ALA A 2 -14.59 7.25 3.23
CA ALA A 2 -13.67 8.32 3.63
C ALA A 2 -12.98 8.83 2.36
N ASP A 3 -12.99 10.14 2.17
CA ASP A 3 -12.26 10.80 1.10
C ASP A 3 -10.77 10.47 1.28
N VAL A 4 -10.20 9.73 0.32
CA VAL A 4 -8.80 9.32 0.40
C VAL A 4 -7.96 10.55 0.07
N ILE A 5 -7.24 11.07 1.07
CA ILE A 5 -6.40 12.26 0.95
C ILE A 5 -5.38 12.05 -0.18
N ASP A 6 -5.37 12.94 -1.18
CA ASP A 6 -4.38 12.88 -2.26
C ASP A 6 -3.11 13.64 -1.87
N TYR A 7 -2.15 12.91 -1.29
CA TYR A 7 -0.87 13.47 -0.88
C TYR A 7 0.02 13.96 -2.04
N SER A 8 -0.35 13.75 -3.30
CA SER A 8 0.41 14.34 -4.42
C SER A 8 0.19 15.86 -4.55
N ILE A 9 -0.83 16.40 -3.89
CA ILE A 9 -1.16 17.83 -3.94
C ILE A 9 -0.56 18.52 -2.72
N GLY A 10 0.45 19.37 -2.94
CA GLY A 10 1.04 20.21 -1.91
C GLY A 10 2.05 19.53 -0.99
N PHE A 11 2.42 18.27 -1.26
CA PHE A 11 3.54 17.60 -0.60
C PHE A 11 4.62 17.20 -1.61
N THR A 12 5.86 17.23 -1.15
CA THR A 12 7.02 16.71 -1.86
C THR A 12 7.23 15.22 -1.56
N VAL A 13 7.98 14.52 -2.42
CA VAL A 13 8.37 13.12 -2.23
C VAL A 13 8.93 12.84 -0.82
N PRO A 14 9.94 13.58 -0.30
CA PRO A 14 10.50 13.30 1.03
C PRO A 14 9.47 13.48 2.17
N GLU A 15 8.56 14.45 2.06
CA GLU A 15 7.49 14.63 3.05
C GLU A 15 6.53 13.44 3.06
N ILE A 16 6.20 12.91 1.88
CA ILE A 16 5.33 11.73 1.76
C ILE A 16 6.05 10.48 2.30
N GLU A 17 7.36 10.35 2.08
CA GLU A 17 8.17 9.26 2.64
C GLU A 17 8.23 9.33 4.17
N GLU A 18 8.34 10.52 4.75
CA GLU A 18 8.31 10.72 6.20
C GLU A 18 6.98 10.28 6.80
N ILE A 19 5.86 10.73 6.21
CA ILE A 19 4.51 10.31 6.62
C ILE A 19 4.39 8.79 6.51
N LEU A 20 4.85 8.20 5.40
CA LEU A 20 4.80 6.76 5.19
C LEU A 20 5.62 5.99 6.23
N ALA A 21 6.79 6.50 6.63
CA ALA A 21 7.62 5.89 7.66
C ALA A 21 6.93 5.91 9.03
N VAL A 22 6.33 7.03 9.41
CA VAL A 22 5.56 7.17 10.65
C VAL A 22 4.37 6.18 10.67
N GLN A 23 3.61 6.11 9.58
CA GLN A 23 2.45 5.22 9.49
C GLN A 23 2.85 3.73 9.50
N LYS A 24 3.98 3.37 8.91
CA LYS A 24 4.53 2.00 9.01
C LYS A 24 4.96 1.66 10.44
N ALA A 25 5.50 2.61 11.19
CA ALA A 25 5.84 2.40 12.60
C ALA A 25 4.59 2.25 13.46
N GLU A 26 3.58 3.09 13.23
CA GLU A 26 2.29 3.01 13.92
C GLU A 26 1.58 1.68 13.61
N LEU A 27 1.59 1.25 12.35
CA LEU A 27 1.02 -0.05 11.93
C LEU A 27 1.56 -1.20 12.78
N LYS A 28 2.89 -1.26 12.97
CA LYS A 28 3.53 -2.32 13.78
C LYS A 28 3.05 -2.28 15.24
N LYS A 29 2.93 -1.09 15.83
CA LYS A 29 2.43 -0.91 17.20
C LYS A 29 0.97 -1.34 17.32
N THR A 30 0.12 -0.89 16.40
CA THR A 30 -1.31 -1.21 16.42
C THR A 30 -1.57 -2.69 16.12
N GLN A 31 -0.77 -3.33 15.27
CA GLN A 31 -0.87 -4.78 15.05
C GLN A 31 -0.54 -5.57 16.32
N ALA A 32 0.52 -5.18 17.05
CA ALA A 32 0.85 -5.80 18.32
C ALA A 32 -0.26 -5.59 19.36
N ALA A 33 -0.85 -4.39 19.43
CA ALA A 33 -1.99 -4.11 20.30
C ALA A 33 -3.22 -4.96 19.93
N TYR A 34 -3.58 -5.02 18.64
CA TYR A 34 -4.70 -5.81 18.15
C TYR A 34 -4.52 -7.31 18.40
N ALA A 35 -3.30 -7.82 18.25
CA ALA A 35 -3.00 -9.21 18.56
C ALA A 35 -3.21 -9.54 20.05
N ASN A 36 -3.06 -8.56 20.94
CA ASN A 36 -3.23 -8.72 22.37
C ASN A 36 -4.68 -8.55 22.83
N ASP A 37 -5.43 -7.59 22.27
CA ASP A 37 -6.77 -7.22 22.73
C ASP A 37 -7.92 -7.69 21.82
N GLY A 38 -7.65 -8.03 20.55
CA GLY A 38 -8.65 -8.40 19.55
C GLY A 38 -9.71 -7.32 19.28
N SER A 39 -9.49 -6.08 19.74
CA SER A 39 -10.53 -5.07 19.85
C SER A 39 -10.97 -4.53 18.48
N SER A 40 -12.27 -4.30 18.33
CA SER A 40 -12.84 -3.62 17.15
C SER A 40 -12.31 -2.20 16.97
N VAL A 41 -11.90 -1.55 18.06
CA VAL A 41 -11.26 -0.22 18.04
C VAL A 41 -9.87 -0.33 17.40
N SER A 42 -9.06 -1.28 17.85
CA SER A 42 -7.72 -1.56 17.32
C SER A 42 -7.80 -1.97 15.85
N LYS A 43 -8.80 -2.77 15.47
CA LYS A 43 -9.08 -3.10 14.07
C LYS A 43 -9.39 -1.88 13.21
N ARG A 44 -10.29 -0.99 13.67
CA ARG A 44 -10.63 0.24 12.93
C ARG A 44 -9.40 1.12 12.71
N ARG A 45 -8.53 1.21 13.72
CA ARG A 45 -7.28 1.97 13.60
C ARG A 45 -6.30 1.35 12.60
N LEU A 46 -6.23 0.02 12.50
CA LEU A 46 -5.47 -0.65 11.43
C LEU A 46 -6.01 -0.30 10.05
N ASP A 47 -7.33 -0.29 9.86
CA ASP A 47 -7.95 0.07 8.58
C ASP A 47 -7.62 1.52 8.20
N GLU A 48 -7.70 2.46 9.16
CA GLU A 48 -7.32 3.87 8.95
C GLU A 48 -5.84 4.02 8.57
N ILE A 49 -4.94 3.32 9.24
CA ILE A 49 -3.51 3.32 8.91
C ILE A 49 -3.27 2.78 7.50
N HIS A 50 -3.94 1.68 7.12
CA HIS A 50 -3.81 1.11 5.77
C HIS A 50 -4.30 2.08 4.69
N VAL A 51 -5.36 2.84 4.94
CA VAL A 51 -5.86 3.87 4.01
C VAL A 51 -4.79 4.94 3.80
N ILE A 52 -4.17 5.45 4.87
CA ILE A 52 -3.12 6.48 4.76
C ILE A 52 -1.89 5.93 4.03
N ILE A 53 -1.43 4.73 4.39
CA ILE A 53 -0.30 4.08 3.71
C ILE A 53 -0.57 3.96 2.21
N ARG A 54 -1.78 3.54 1.84
CA ARG A 54 -2.16 3.40 0.44
C ARG A 54 -2.15 4.74 -0.28
N ALA A 55 -2.72 5.77 0.33
CA ALA A 55 -2.72 7.12 -0.21
C ALA A 55 -1.30 7.67 -0.45
N CYS A 56 -0.38 7.46 0.50
CA CYS A 56 1.03 7.84 0.34
C CYS A 56 1.69 7.07 -0.82
N GLN A 57 1.45 5.76 -0.94
CA GLN A 57 1.99 4.95 -2.04
C GLN A 57 1.48 5.41 -3.40
N ASP A 58 0.18 5.67 -3.51
CA ASP A 58 -0.42 6.17 -4.76
C ASP A 58 0.15 7.56 -5.11
N ALA A 59 0.36 8.44 -4.13
CA ALA A 59 1.00 9.74 -4.33
C ALA A 59 2.47 9.62 -4.78
N LEU A 60 3.25 8.72 -4.19
CA LEU A 60 4.65 8.47 -4.60
C LEU A 60 4.73 7.95 -6.03
N VAL A 61 3.82 7.05 -6.44
CA VAL A 61 3.74 6.57 -7.83
C VAL A 61 3.37 7.71 -8.78
N LYS A 62 2.51 8.65 -8.38
CA LYS A 62 2.17 9.82 -9.20
C LYS A 62 3.34 10.80 -9.37
N LEU A 63 4.07 11.08 -8.29
CA LEU A 63 5.14 12.09 -8.28
C LEU A 63 6.48 11.58 -8.83
N ALA A 64 6.80 10.31 -8.59
CA ALA A 64 8.08 9.69 -8.97
C ALA A 64 7.86 8.26 -9.49
N PRO A 65 7.13 8.10 -10.63
CA PRO A 65 6.79 6.79 -11.17
C PRO A 65 8.02 5.94 -11.52
N GLU A 66 9.12 6.55 -11.95
CA GLU A 66 10.38 5.86 -12.26
C GLU A 66 10.99 5.14 -11.06
N THR A 67 10.70 5.61 -9.84
CA THR A 67 11.23 5.04 -8.60
C THR A 67 10.22 4.08 -7.95
N TYR A 68 8.93 4.44 -7.95
CA TYR A 68 7.93 3.75 -7.14
C TYR A 68 6.91 2.91 -7.93
N ALA A 69 6.80 3.09 -9.25
CA ALA A 69 5.87 2.28 -10.02
C ALA A 69 6.31 0.82 -10.03
N ARG A 70 5.35 -0.09 -9.81
CA ARG A 70 5.65 -1.52 -9.87
C ARG A 70 6.03 -1.89 -11.31
N PRO A 71 7.11 -2.67 -11.53
CA PRO A 71 7.41 -3.18 -12.86
C PRO A 71 6.19 -3.93 -13.40
N ARG A 72 5.68 -3.53 -14.56
CA ARG A 72 4.62 -4.28 -15.24
C ARG A 72 5.19 -5.66 -15.54
N ARG A 73 4.75 -6.68 -14.81
CA ARG A 73 4.91 -8.07 -15.24
C ARG A 73 4.13 -8.21 -16.54
N THR A 74 4.81 -8.10 -17.67
CA THR A 74 4.33 -8.68 -18.92
C THR A 74 4.24 -10.17 -18.65
N ALA A 75 3.06 -10.65 -18.26
CA ALA A 75 2.76 -12.06 -18.25
C ALA A 75 2.89 -12.52 -19.71
N VAL A 76 4.06 -13.05 -20.05
CA VAL A 76 4.21 -13.90 -21.22
C VAL A 76 3.21 -15.03 -21.01
N GLN A 77 2.12 -15.00 -21.78
CA GLN A 77 1.19 -16.12 -21.87
C GLN A 77 2.03 -17.32 -22.35
N SER A 78 2.42 -18.19 -21.43
CA SER A 78 2.98 -19.49 -21.79
C SER A 78 1.84 -20.30 -22.42
N ALA A 79 1.73 -20.22 -23.74
CA ALA A 79 0.98 -21.16 -24.55
C ALA A 79 1.64 -22.53 -24.43
N VAL A 80 1.28 -23.30 -23.41
CA VAL A 80 1.55 -24.74 -23.41
C VAL A 80 0.40 -25.40 -24.17
N ILE A 81 0.60 -25.55 -25.47
CA ILE A 81 -0.18 -26.45 -26.32
C ILE A 81 0.12 -27.87 -25.84
N GLY A 82 -0.72 -28.41 -24.96
CA GLY A 82 -0.69 -29.82 -24.59
C GLY A 82 -1.26 -30.65 -25.75
N HIS A 83 -0.39 -31.22 -26.58
CA HIS A 83 -0.77 -32.26 -27.53
C HIS A 83 -0.88 -33.60 -26.79
N LEU A 84 -2.07 -34.19 -26.79
CA LEU A 84 -2.34 -35.54 -26.29
C LEU A 84 -2.36 -36.52 -27.47
N PRO A 85 -1.41 -37.45 -27.60
CA PRO A 85 -1.56 -38.60 -28.50
C PRO A 85 -2.35 -39.73 -27.82
N LYS A 86 -3.18 -40.41 -28.62
CA LYS A 86 -4.05 -41.53 -28.25
C LYS A 86 -3.27 -42.81 -27.99
#